data_AF-I8V6G0-F1
#
_entry.id   AF-I8V6G0-F1
#
_cell.length_a   1.000
_cell.length_b   1.000
_cell.length_c   1.000
_cell.angle_alpha   90.00
_cell.angle_beta   90.00
_cell.angle_gamma   90.00
#
_symmetry.space_group_name_H-M   'P 1'
#
loop_
_entity.id
_entity.type
_entity.pdbx_description
1 polymer ?
#
loop_
_entity_poly.entity_id
_entity_poly.type
_entity_poly.pdbx_seq_one_letter_code
_entity_poly.pdbx_strand_id
1 'polypeptide(L)' 'MIYCAIIAFFLCFVFIFYISRHSWATTAKYRGVPIEMISESLGHKSIKTTQIYLKGFELKERTEVNKGNLSYIKNCYVGK' A
#
# COMPACT_ATOMS: atom_id res chain seq x y z
N MET A 1 27.89 -20.31 -10.12
CA MET A 1 26.79 -20.68 -9.20
C MET A 1 26.86 -19.94 -7.86
N ILE A 2 28.03 -19.89 -7.19
CA ILE A 2 28.23 -19.15 -5.92
C ILE A 2 27.85 -17.66 -6.00
N TYR A 3 28.26 -16.93 -7.05
CA TYR A 3 27.91 -15.51 -7.18
C TYR A 3 26.40 -15.24 -7.29
N CYS A 4 25.66 -16.08 -8.02
CA CYS A 4 24.20 -15.97 -8.09
C CYS A 4 23.52 -16.20 -6.73
N ALA A 5 24.02 -17.17 -5.93
CA ALA A 5 23.46 -17.46 -4.62
C ALA A 5 23.69 -16.29 -3.64
N ILE A 6 24.87 -15.67 -3.68
CA ILE A 6 25.19 -14.49 -2.87
C ILE A 6 24.30 -13.31 -3.27
N ILE A 7 24.17 -13.03 -4.57
CA ILE A 7 23.30 -11.96 -5.07
C ILE A 7 21.84 -12.20 -4.68
N ALA A 8 21.34 -13.43 -4.82
CA ALA A 8 19.97 -13.78 -4.44
C ALA A 8 19.71 -13.62 -2.94
N PHE A 9 20.69 -13.96 -2.09
CA PHE A 9 20.58 -13.77 -0.64
C PHE A 9 20.46 -12.28 -0.26
N PHE A 10 21.31 -11.42 -0.83
CA PHE A 10 21.25 -9.98 -0.56
C PHE A 10 19.97 -9.33 -1.12
N LEU A 11 19.54 -9.74 -2.32
CA LEU A 11 18.28 -9.26 -2.89
C LEU A 11 17.09 -9.68 -2.03
N CYS A 12 17.03 -10.93 -1.58
CA CYS A 12 15.95 -11.42 -0.73
C CYS A 12 15.82 -10.59 0.55
N PHE A 13 16.94 -10.29 1.21
CA PHE A 13 16.96 -9.43 2.39
C PHE A 13 16.39 -8.04 2.06
N VAL A 14 16.89 -7.36 1.04
CA VAL A 14 16.42 -6.02 0.64
C VAL A 14 14.91 -6.02 0.33
N PHE A 15 14.40 -7.03 -0.37
CA PHE A 15 12.98 -7.16 -0.68
C PHE A 15 12.12 -7.33 0.57
N ILE A 16 12.54 -8.16 1.53
CA ILE A 16 11.78 -8.39 2.78
C ILE A 16 11.62 -7.09 3.58
N PHE A 17 12.68 -6.31 3.75
CA PHE A 17 12.61 -5.03 4.48
C PHE A 17 11.76 -4.00 3.75
N TYR A 18 11.91 -3.90 2.43
CA TYR A 18 11.11 -2.99 1.62
C TYR A 18 9.62 -3.29 1.74
N ILE A 19 9.22 -4.56 1.56
CA ILE A 19 7.83 -4.99 1.67
C ILE A 19 7.30 -4.71 3.08
N SER A 20 8.04 -5.12 4.12
CA SER A 20 7.60 -4.95 5.53
C SER A 20 7.36 -3.49 5.88
N ARG A 21 8.24 -2.59 5.44
CA ARG A 21 8.10 -1.14 5.63
C ARG A 21 6.85 -0.59 4.93
N HIS A 22 6.60 -1.02 3.70
CA HIS A 22 5.40 -0.62 2.94
C HIS A 22 4.11 -1.18 3.54
N SER A 23 4.11 -2.43 3.99
CA SER A 23 2.99 -3.05 4.70
C SER A 23 2.66 -2.28 5.97
N TRP A 24 3.67 -1.97 6.80
CA TRP A 24 3.47 -1.21 8.04
C TRP A 24 2.89 0.18 7.78
N ALA A 25 3.45 0.95 6.85
CA ALA A 25 2.97 2.30 6.53
C ALA A 25 1.52 2.30 6.02
N THR A 26 1.17 1.31 5.21
CA THR A 26 -0.19 1.11 4.70
C THR A 26 -1.17 0.80 5.83
N THR A 27 -0.82 -0.14 6.72
CA THR A 27 -1.65 -0.47 7.88
C THR A 27 -1.80 0.71 8.84
N ALA A 28 -0.72 1.47 9.10
CA ALA A 28 -0.76 2.66 9.94
C ALA A 28 -1.71 3.72 9.35
N LYS A 29 -1.63 3.97 8.03
CA LYS A 29 -2.57 4.86 7.33
C LYS A 29 -4.01 4.40 7.52
N TYR A 30 -4.30 3.10 7.34
CA TYR A 30 -5.65 2.56 7.52
C TYR A 30 -6.19 2.68 8.95
N ARG A 31 -5.30 2.65 9.94
CA ARG A 31 -5.65 2.86 11.35
C ARG A 31 -5.79 4.33 11.73
N GLY A 32 -5.65 5.26 10.77
CA GLY A 32 -5.78 6.69 11.02
C GLY A 32 -4.57 7.33 11.71
N VAL A 33 -3.40 6.67 11.66
CA VAL A 33 -2.17 7.26 12.21
C VAL A 33 -1.80 8.52 11.40
N PRO A 34 -1.45 9.65 12.06
CA PRO A 34 -1.04 10.87 11.37
C PRO A 34 0.13 10.66 10.40
N ILE A 35 0.09 11.32 9.25
CA ILE A 35 1.08 11.13 8.20
C ILE A 35 2.48 11.61 8.62
N GLU A 36 2.54 12.57 9.53
CA GLU A 36 3.77 13.09 10.15
C GLU A 36 4.47 11.99 10.94
N MET A 37 3.72 11.26 11.78
CA MET A 37 4.23 10.15 12.57
C MET A 37 4.67 8.98 11.68
N ILE A 38 3.91 8.69 10.62
CA ILE A 38 4.32 7.70 9.62
C ILE A 38 5.61 8.17 8.92
N SER A 39 5.72 9.44 8.56
CA SER A 39 6.91 10.01 7.91
C SER A 39 8.16 9.89 8.77
N GLU A 40 8.04 10.22 10.05
CA GLU A 40 9.12 10.10 11.03
C GLU A 40 9.54 8.63 11.22
N SER A 41 8.57 7.72 11.36
CA SER A 41 8.83 6.29 11.52
C SER A 41 9.50 5.65 10.30
N LEU A 42 9.32 6.23 9.11
CA LEU A 42 9.98 5.82 7.87
C LEU A 42 11.34 6.50 7.65
N GLY A 43 11.76 7.41 8.54
CA GLY A 43 13.00 8.18 8.42
C GLY A 43 12.98 9.20 7.27
N HIS A 44 11.80 9.62 6.82
CA HIS A 44 11.69 10.58 5.72
C HIS A 44 11.95 12.01 6.21
N LYS A 45 12.92 12.69 5.57
CA LYS A 45 13.24 14.11 5.84
C LYS A 45 12.14 15.08 5.42
N SER A 46 11.22 14.65 4.55
CA SER A 46 10.12 15.47 4.07
C SER A 46 8.81 14.68 4.07
N ILE A 47 7.76 15.29 4.63
CA ILE A 47 6.40 14.75 4.60
C ILE A 47 5.91 14.57 3.17
N LYS A 48 6.37 15.39 2.21
CA LYS A 48 6.00 15.25 0.78
C LYS A 48 6.35 13.87 0.23
N THR A 49 7.49 13.30 0.64
CA THR A 49 7.90 11.95 0.23
C THR A 49 6.86 10.94 0.71
N THR A 50 6.46 11.00 1.99
CA THR A 50 5.43 10.14 2.57
C THR A 50 4.06 10.34 1.93
N GLN A 51 3.68 11.60 1.65
CA GLN A 51 2.43 11.94 0.98
C GLN A 51 2.33 11.32 -0.40
N ILE A 52 3.38 11.34 -1.22
CA ILE A 52 3.35 10.72 -2.55
C ILE A 52 3.06 9.22 -2.45
N TYR A 53 3.67 8.53 -1.49
CA TYR A 53 3.43 7.09 -1.29
C TYR A 53 2.04 6.78 -0.71
N LEU A 54 1.45 7.72 0.03
CA LEU A 54 0.18 7.53 0.71
C LEU A 54 -1.00 8.25 0.03
N LYS A 55 -0.81 8.93 -1.11
CA LYS A 55 -1.87 9.63 -1.88
C LYS A 55 -2.77 8.65 -2.64
N GLY A 56 -3.37 7.70 -1.92
CA GLY A 56 -4.43 6.84 -2.42
C GLY A 56 -5.79 7.33 -1.93
N PHE A 57 -6.83 7.08 -2.73
CA PHE A 57 -8.22 7.40 -2.43
C PHE A 57 -8.64 6.87 -1.06
N GLU A 58 -9.49 7.62 -0.37
CA GLU A 58 -10.01 7.27 0.95
C GLU A 58 -10.77 5.93 0.90
N LEU A 59 -10.77 5.17 2.01
CA LEU A 59 -11.47 3.89 2.07
C LEU A 59 -12.94 4.05 1.68
N LYS A 60 -13.59 5.11 2.16
CA LYS A 60 -14.97 5.45 1.85
C LYS A 60 -15.20 5.60 0.34
N GLU A 61 -14.36 6.37 -0.33
CA GLU A 61 -14.46 6.62 -1.78
C GLU A 61 -14.35 5.31 -2.58
N ARG A 62 -13.38 4.46 -2.22
CA ARG A 62 -13.22 3.14 -2.85
C ARG A 62 -14.38 2.19 -2.55
N THR A 63 -14.91 2.23 -1.33
CA THR A 63 -16.08 1.43 -0.95
C THR A 63 -17.31 1.83 -1.76
N GLU A 64 -17.54 3.12 -1.96
CA GLU A 64 -18.67 3.59 -2.79
C GLU A 64 -18.51 3.19 -4.26
N VAL A 65 -17.31 3.34 -4.83
CA VAL A 65 -17.03 2.85 -6.20
C VAL A 65 -17.24 1.33 -6.31
N ASN A 66 -16.76 0.56 -5.33
CA ASN A 66 -16.93 -0.89 -5.33
C ASN A 66 -18.41 -1.32 -5.23
N LYS A 67 -19.22 -0.62 -4.44
CA LYS A 67 -20.67 -0.86 -4.37
C LYS A 67 -21.34 -0.59 -5.71
N GLY A 68 -20.96 0.50 -6.40
CA GLY A 68 -21.47 0.84 -7.74
C GLY A 68 -21.10 -0.22 -8.78
N ASN A 69 -19.86 -0.71 -8.77
CA ASN A 69 -19.45 -1.78 -9.67
C ASN A 69 -20.20 -3.09 -9.39
N LEU A 70 -20.42 -3.43 -8.12
CA LEU A 70 -21.17 -4.62 -7.73
C LEU A 70 -22.64 -4.53 -8.17
N SER A 71 -23.27 -3.35 -8.03
CA SER A 71 -24.67 -3.17 -8.45
C SER A 71 -24.81 -3.27 -9.98
N TYR A 72 -23.87 -2.68 -10.74
CA TYR A 72 -23.81 -2.84 -12.19
C TYR A 72 -23.75 -4.31 -12.60
N ILE A 73 -22.81 -5.07 -12.04
CA ILE A 73 -22.66 -6.50 -12.33
C ILE A 73 -23.95 -7.27 -11.98
N LYS A 74 -24.52 -7.06 -10.79
CA LYS A 74 -25.78 -7.73 -10.39
C LYS A 74 -26.90 -7.45 -11.38
N ASN A 75 -27.07 -6.20 -11.80
CA ASN A 75 -28.11 -5.83 -12.75
C ASN A 75 -27.88 -6.46 -14.14
N CYS A 76 -26.63 -6.60 -14.60
CA CYS A 76 -26.31 -7.32 -15.84
C CYS A 76 -26.66 -8.81 -15.79
N TYR A 77 -26.61 -9.45 -14.61
CA TYR A 77 -27.01 -10.85 -14.44
C TYR A 77 -28.52 -11.03 -14.26
N VAL A 78 -29.20 -10.09 -13.59
CA VAL A 78 -30.65 -10.15 -13.35
C VAL A 78 -31.46 -9.78 -14.61
N GLY A 79 -30.89 -8.99 -15.53
CA GLY A 79 -31.49 -8.65 -16.81
C GLY A 79 -31.31 -9.70 -17.92
N LYS A 80 -30.72 -10.86 -17.61
CA LYS A 80 -30.66 -12.05 -18.48
C LYS A 80 -31.63 -13.11 -17.96
#